data_AF-A0A1Y0MX98-F1
#
_entry.id   AF-A0A1Y0MX98-F1
#
_cell.length_a   1.000
_cell.length_b   1.000
_cell.length_c   1.000
_cell.angle_alpha   90.00
_cell.angle_beta   90.00
_cell.angle_gamma   90.00
#
_symmetry.space_group_name_H-M   'P 1'
#
loop_
_entity.id
_entity.type
_entity.pdbx_description
1 polymer ?
#
loop_
_entity_poly.entity_id
_entity_poly.type
_entity_poly.pdbx_seq_one_letter_code
_entity_poly.pdbx_strand_id
1 'polypeptide(L)'
;MDKNKEILDKQKRQSELKKEVQSIKKNLPSFIIGFIFFVAVSLYFLEHKFYDFFGNSVNFIIAIIIFLCLFSLFFVLRSYHIIKKKEQEAKAIGVQLYHLMKLQVEAKNEEKRSSTYKTEKIKTNS
;
A
#
# COMPACT_ATOMS: atom_id res chain seq x y z
N MET A 1 -2.82 -11.56 -28.50
CA MET A 1 -2.61 -11.66 -27.04
C MET A 1 -3.96 -11.76 -26.36
N ASP A 2 -4.10 -12.69 -25.42
CA ASP A 2 -5.37 -13.04 -24.79
C ASP A 2 -5.73 -11.98 -23.72
N LYS A 3 -6.63 -11.06 -24.06
CA LYS A 3 -7.03 -9.92 -23.21
C LYS A 3 -7.53 -10.36 -21.83
N ASN A 4 -8.02 -11.60 -21.68
CA ASN A 4 -8.44 -12.14 -20.39
C ASN A 4 -7.27 -12.47 -19.46
N LYS A 5 -6.13 -12.93 -20.00
CA LYS A 5 -4.92 -13.16 -19.20
C LYS A 5 -4.37 -11.85 -18.63
N GLU A 6 -4.43 -10.78 -19.41
CA GLU A 6 -3.95 -9.46 -18.99
C GLU A 6 -4.82 -8.84 -17.88
N ILE A 7 -6.14 -9.05 -17.94
CA ILE A 7 -7.07 -8.64 -16.86
C ILE A 7 -6.82 -9.44 -15.59
N LEU A 8 -6.62 -10.75 -15.70
CA LEU A 8 -6.36 -11.63 -14.57
C LEU A 8 -5.05 -11.25 -13.86
N ASP A 9 -3.98 -10.97 -14.62
CA ASP A 9 -2.69 -10.54 -14.06
C ASP A 9 -2.79 -9.19 -13.35
N LYS A 10 -3.49 -8.22 -13.95
CA LYS A 10 -3.72 -6.90 -13.31
C LYS A 10 -4.56 -7.03 -12.03
N GLN A 11 -5.57 -7.90 -11.99
CA GLN A 11 -6.35 -8.20 -10.77
C GLN A 11 -5.49 -8.83 -9.68
N LYS A 12 -4.66 -9.83 -10.05
CA LYS A 12 -3.77 -10.50 -9.11
C LYS A 12 -2.78 -9.52 -8.49
N ARG A 13 -2.12 -8.70 -9.33
CA ARG A 13 -1.22 -7.62 -8.90
C ARG A 13 -1.90 -6.63 -7.96
N GLN A 14 -3.14 -6.23 -8.27
CA GLN A 14 -3.92 -5.31 -7.40
C GLN A 14 -4.22 -5.94 -6.03
N SER A 15 -4.54 -7.23 -5.99
CA SER A 15 -4.82 -7.94 -4.74
C SER A 15 -3.57 -8.10 -3.87
N GLU A 16 -2.42 -8.36 -4.48
CA GLU A 16 -1.11 -8.45 -3.81
C GLU A 16 -0.73 -7.09 -3.22
N LEU A 17 -0.84 -6.02 -4.01
CA LEU A 17 -0.61 -4.63 -3.55
C LEU A 17 -1.48 -4.26 -2.36
N LYS A 18 -2.78 -4.63 -2.38
CA LYS A 18 -3.68 -4.39 -1.25
C LYS A 18 -3.30 -5.19 -0.01
N LYS A 19 -2.89 -6.45 -0.16
CA LYS A 19 -2.42 -7.30 0.95
C LYS A 19 -1.14 -6.75 1.58
N GLU A 20 -0.19 -6.29 0.78
CA GLU A 20 1.04 -5.65 1.27
C GLU A 20 0.71 -4.39 2.08
N VAL A 21 -0.15 -3.52 1.56
CA VAL A 21 -0.58 -2.31 2.27
C VAL A 21 -1.27 -2.65 3.59
N GLN A 22 -2.16 -3.65 3.58
CA GLN A 22 -2.89 -4.07 4.78
C GLN A 22 -1.96 -4.69 5.83
N SER A 23 -0.99 -5.48 5.40
CA SER A 23 0.08 -6.04 6.24
C SER A 23 0.88 -4.93 6.94
N ILE A 24 1.37 -3.95 6.17
CA ILE A 24 2.15 -2.84 6.72
C ILE A 24 1.29 -2.02 7.69
N LYS A 25 0.03 -1.74 7.33
CA LYS A 25 -0.91 -0.97 8.16
C LYS A 25 -1.26 -1.69 9.46
N LYS A 26 -1.30 -3.02 9.48
CA LYS A 26 -1.54 -3.83 10.68
C LYS A 26 -0.36 -3.79 11.65
N ASN A 27 0.86 -3.71 11.13
CA ASN A 27 2.08 -3.66 11.96
C ASN A 27 2.43 -2.23 12.42
N LEU A 28 1.96 -1.21 11.70
CA LEU A 28 2.17 0.20 12.03
C LEU A 28 1.78 0.58 13.48
N PRO A 29 0.57 0.22 14.01
CA PRO A 29 0.21 0.56 15.38
C PRO A 29 1.12 -0.12 16.42
N SER A 30 1.57 -1.35 16.16
CA SER A 30 2.51 -2.06 17.04
C SER A 30 3.86 -1.31 17.12
N PHE A 31 4.36 -0.83 15.99
CA PHE A 31 5.56 0.01 15.94
C PHE A 31 5.37 1.34 16.69
N ILE A 32 4.22 2.00 16.54
CA ILE A 32 3.92 3.25 17.25
C ILE A 32 3.88 3.03 18.76
N ILE A 33 3.23 1.95 19.21
CA ILE A 33 3.17 1.58 20.63
C ILE A 33 4.57 1.30 21.18
N GLY A 34 5.38 0.52 20.47
CA GLY A 34 6.76 0.25 20.83
C GLY A 34 7.60 1.53 20.91
N PHE A 35 7.40 2.47 19.99
CA PHE A 35 8.06 3.77 20.02
C PHE A 35 7.64 4.62 21.21
N ILE A 36 6.34 4.70 21.52
CA ILE A 36 5.85 5.43 22.70
C ILE A 36 6.43 4.84 23.99
N PHE A 37 6.46 3.50 24.10
CA PHE A 37 7.04 2.81 25.25
C PHE A 37 8.54 3.09 25.36
N PHE A 38 9.27 3.02 24.25
CA PHE A 38 10.69 3.35 24.19
C PHE A 38 10.98 4.80 24.63
N VAL A 39 10.19 5.76 24.17
CA VAL A 39 10.30 7.16 24.57
C VAL A 39 10.01 7.34 26.07
N ALA A 40 8.98 6.68 26.59
CA ALA A 40 8.64 6.75 28.02
C ALA A 40 9.76 6.18 28.90
N VAL A 41 10.32 5.01 28.54
CA VAL A 41 11.47 4.42 29.23
C VAL A 41 12.69 5.33 29.13
N SER A 42 12.97 5.88 27.94
CA SER A 42 14.10 6.79 27.73
C SER A 42 13.99 8.07 28.56
N LEU A 43 12.78 8.64 28.67
CA LEU A 43 12.50 9.81 29.51
C LEU A 43 12.68 9.51 30.99
N TYR A 44 12.17 8.37 31.46
CA TYR A 44 12.38 7.92 32.84
C TYR A 44 13.87 7.74 33.15
N PHE A 45 14.62 7.18 32.21
CA PHE A 45 16.07 7.04 32.30
C PHE A 45 16.83 8.37 32.19
N LEU A 46 16.21 9.46 31.74
CA LEU A 46 16.86 10.77 31.67
C LEU A 46 16.78 11.56 32.98
N GLU A 47 16.07 11.05 33.97
CA GLU A 47 15.90 11.69 35.27
C GLU A 47 17.23 11.73 36.05
N HIS A 48 17.35 12.68 37.00
CA HIS A 48 18.59 13.07 37.70
C HIS A 48 19.46 11.89 38.21
N LYS A 49 18.82 10.77 38.58
CA LYS A 49 19.48 9.53 39.04
C LYS A 49 20.48 8.95 38.01
N PHE A 50 20.23 9.17 36.72
CA PHE A 50 21.09 8.67 35.65
C PHE A 50 22.34 9.51 35.45
N TYR A 51 22.19 10.83 35.66
CA TYR A 51 23.31 11.77 35.62
C TYR A 51 24.36 11.44 36.67
N ASP A 52 23.90 11.12 37.89
CA ASP A 52 24.76 10.73 39.01
C ASP A 52 25.39 9.35 38.82
N PHE A 53 24.73 8.43 38.11
CA PHE A 53 25.22 7.05 37.91
C PHE A 53 26.25 6.93 36.78
N PHE A 54 26.09 7.67 35.68
CA PHE A 54 26.94 7.57 34.49
C PHE A 54 27.96 8.72 34.34
N GLY A 55 27.85 9.78 35.14
CA GLY A 55 28.78 10.90 35.15
C GLY A 55 28.98 11.52 33.76
N ASN A 56 30.24 11.67 33.32
CA ASN A 56 30.57 12.30 32.04
C ASN A 56 30.10 11.50 30.79
N SER A 57 29.74 10.23 30.96
CA SER A 57 29.28 9.36 29.86
C SER A 57 27.83 9.64 29.45
N VAL A 58 27.08 10.39 30.26
CA VAL A 58 25.66 10.71 30.06
C VAL A 58 25.43 11.44 28.75
N ASN A 59 26.32 12.38 28.39
CA ASN A 59 26.23 13.12 27.13
C ASN A 59 26.29 12.20 25.90
N PHE A 60 27.08 11.12 25.96
CA PHE A 60 27.20 10.15 24.88
C PHE A 60 25.93 9.29 24.76
N ILE A 61 25.36 8.88 25.89
CA ILE A 61 24.09 8.13 25.94
C ILE A 61 22.94 8.98 25.39
N ILE A 62 22.85 10.26 25.80
CA ILE A 62 21.85 11.19 25.29
C ILE A 62 21.97 11.35 23.77
N ALA A 63 23.20 11.48 23.25
CA ALA A 63 23.42 11.56 21.80
C ALA A 63 22.93 10.31 21.06
N ILE A 64 23.17 9.11 21.61
CA ILE A 64 22.67 7.84 21.05
C ILE A 64 21.14 7.80 21.06
N ILE A 65 20.50 8.20 22.16
CA ILE A 65 19.03 8.22 22.28
C ILE A 65 18.43 9.17 21.24
N ILE A 66 18.99 10.37 21.09
CA ILE A 66 18.55 11.35 20.08
C ILE A 66 18.69 10.74 18.67
N PHE A 67 19.81 10.08 18.39
CA PHE A 67 20.03 9.44 17.10
C PHE A 67 19.02 8.31 16.82
N LEU A 68 18.73 7.48 17.83
CA LEU A 68 17.70 6.43 17.77
C LEU A 68 16.29 7.01 17.54
N CYS A 69 15.95 8.12 18.21
CA CYS A 69 14.69 8.82 17.99
C CYS A 69 14.57 9.34 16.56
N LEU A 70 15.61 9.98 16.03
CA LEU A 70 15.63 10.45 14.64
C LEU A 70 15.52 9.29 13.63
N PHE A 71 16.25 8.20 13.88
CA PHE A 71 16.20 7.01 13.04
C PHE A 71 14.82 6.37 13.03
N SER A 72 14.18 6.23 14.20
CA SER A 72 12.82 5.71 14.32
C SER A 72 11.81 6.59 13.58
N LEU A 73 11.90 7.92 13.75
CA LEU A 73 11.03 8.87 13.08
C LEU A 73 11.16 8.75 11.55
N PHE A 74 12.39 8.66 11.05
CA PHE A 74 12.66 8.44 9.63
C PHE A 74 12.05 7.13 9.12
N PHE A 75 12.15 6.06 9.89
CA PHE A 75 11.58 4.75 9.54
C PHE A 75 10.04 4.80 9.42
N VAL A 76 9.37 5.49 10.36
CA VAL A 76 7.92 5.70 10.32
C VAL A 76 7.50 6.52 9.12
N LEU A 77 8.19 7.64 8.85
CA LEU A 77 7.93 8.50 7.68
C LEU A 77 8.11 7.73 6.36
N ARG A 78 9.19 6.96 6.24
CA ARG A 78 9.45 6.14 5.05
C ARG A 78 8.35 5.09 4.85
N SER A 79 7.93 4.44 5.94
CA SER A 79 6.83 3.46 5.92
C SER A 79 5.53 4.10 5.41
N TYR A 80 5.20 5.30 5.91
CA TYR A 80 4.02 6.04 5.47
C TYR A 80 4.08 6.39 3.99
N HIS A 81 5.26 6.81 3.51
CA HIS A 81 5.46 7.17 2.09
C HIS A 81 5.31 5.93 1.17
N ILE A 82 5.86 4.78 1.58
CA ILE A 82 5.72 3.52 0.85
C ILE A 82 4.25 3.10 0.75
N ILE A 83 3.50 3.18 1.86
CA ILE A 83 2.07 2.86 1.89
C ILE A 83 1.32 3.75 0.90
N LYS A 84 1.56 5.07 0.94
CA LYS A 84 0.87 6.04 0.07
C LYS A 84 1.15 5.76 -1.41
N LYS A 85 2.39 5.45 -1.76
CA LYS A 85 2.78 5.10 -3.14
C LYS A 85 2.09 3.82 -3.61
N LYS A 86 2.12 2.77 -2.80
CA LYS A 86 1.49 1.47 -3.08
C LYS A 86 -0.04 1.59 -3.21
N GLU A 87 -0.67 2.45 -2.41
CA GLU A 87 -2.11 2.73 -2.49
C GLU A 87 -2.47 3.48 -3.79
N GLN A 88 -1.65 4.46 -4.19
CA GLN A 88 -1.81 5.15 -5.47
C GLN A 88 -1.66 4.20 -6.66
N GLU A 89 -0.66 3.32 -6.65
CA GLU A 89 -0.49 2.27 -7.68
C GLU A 89 -1.70 1.34 -7.75
N ALA A 90 -2.23 0.90 -6.60
CA ALA A 90 -3.43 0.05 -6.56
C ALA A 90 -4.69 0.76 -7.10
N LYS A 91 -4.82 2.08 -6.88
CA LYS A 91 -5.90 2.91 -7.45
C LYS A 91 -5.74 3.08 -8.95
N ALA A 92 -4.53 3.37 -9.44
CA ALA A 92 -4.24 3.51 -10.87
C ALA A 92 -4.55 2.21 -11.64
N ILE A 93 -4.16 1.05 -11.09
CA ILE A 93 -4.50 -0.26 -11.66
C ILE A 93 -6.02 -0.46 -11.68
N GLY A 94 -6.74 -0.06 -10.63
CA GLY A 94 -8.20 -0.15 -10.58
C GLY A 94 -8.90 0.64 -11.69
N VAL A 95 -8.43 1.86 -11.97
CA VAL A 95 -8.95 2.70 -13.08
C VAL A 95 -8.66 2.06 -14.44
N GLN A 96 -7.44 1.55 -14.65
CA GLN A 96 -7.10 0.84 -15.89
C GLN A 96 -7.96 -0.40 -16.09
N LEU A 97 -8.20 -1.16 -15.02
CA LEU A 97 -9.03 -2.37 -15.05
C LEU A 97 -10.48 -2.04 -15.40
N TYR A 98 -11.03 -0.97 -14.81
CA TYR A 98 -12.37 -0.48 -15.13
C TYR A 98 -12.52 -0.13 -16.61
N HIS A 99 -11.55 0.60 -17.18
CA HIS A 99 -11.56 0.97 -18.59
C HIS A 99 -11.46 -0.27 -19.50
N LEU A 100 -10.59 -1.24 -19.16
CA LEU A 100 -10.44 -2.50 -19.90
C LEU A 100 -11.71 -3.35 -19.86
N MET A 101 -12.36 -3.46 -18.70
CA MET A 101 -13.61 -4.22 -18.55
C MET A 101 -14.76 -3.54 -19.28
N LYS A 102 -14.87 -2.21 -19.22
CA LYS A 102 -15.89 -1.45 -19.94
C LYS A 102 -15.76 -1.64 -21.46
N LEU A 103 -14.54 -1.53 -21.99
CA LEU A 103 -14.25 -1.78 -23.41
C LEU A 103 -14.57 -3.22 -23.85
N GLN A 104 -14.32 -4.23 -23.00
CA GLN A 104 -14.71 -5.61 -23.30
C GLN A 104 -16.23 -5.80 -23.33
N VAL A 105 -16.96 -5.15 -22.42
CA VAL A 105 -18.43 -5.21 -22.36
C VAL A 105 -19.03 -4.54 -23.60
N GLU A 106 -18.50 -3.39 -24.02
CA GLU A 106 -18.93 -2.70 -25.24
C GLU A 106 -18.66 -3.55 -26.50
N ALA A 107 -17.44 -4.07 -26.67
CA ALA A 107 -17.08 -4.92 -27.81
C ALA A 107 -17.95 -6.19 -27.91
N LYS A 108 -18.23 -6.83 -26.76
CA LYS A 108 -19.08 -8.03 -26.71
C LYS A 108 -20.55 -7.72 -27.07
N ASN A 109 -21.04 -6.54 -26.70
CA ASN A 109 -22.39 -6.09 -27.06
C ASN A 109 -22.52 -5.76 -28.55
N GLU A 110 -21.48 -5.18 -29.16
CA GLU A 110 -21.46 -4.89 -30.60
C GLU A 110 -21.42 -6.17 -31.44
N GLU A 111 -20.63 -7.16 -31.05
CA GLU A 111 -20.56 -8.47 -31.71
C GLU A 111 -21.92 -9.22 -31.63
N LYS A 112 -22.60 -9.11 -30.50
CA LYS A 112 -23.95 -9.66 -30.28
C LYS A 112 -25.02 -8.94 -31.13
N ARG A 113 -24.93 -7.61 -31.28
CA ARG A 113 -25.80 -6.87 -32.21
C ARG A 113 -25.56 -7.27 -33.67
N SER A 114 -24.29 -7.34 -34.09
CA SER A 114 -23.92 -7.63 -35.48
C SER A 114 -24.35 -9.04 -35.92
N SER A 115 -24.28 -10.02 -35.01
CA SER A 115 -24.80 -11.39 -35.24
C SER A 115 -26.33 -11.46 -35.29
N THR A 116 -27.03 -10.62 -34.53
CA THR A 116 -28.50 -10.51 -34.54
C THR A 116 -29.00 -9.92 -35.86
N TYR A 117 -28.35 -8.85 -36.35
CA TYR A 117 -28.68 -8.26 -37.66
C TYR A 117 -28.43 -9.23 -38.83
N LYS A 118 -27.39 -10.07 -38.73
CA LYS A 118 -27.09 -11.07 -39.74
C LYS A 118 -28.14 -12.18 -39.77
N THR A 119 -28.74 -12.53 -38.64
CA THR A 119 -29.79 -13.57 -38.55
C THR A 119 -31.17 -13.06 -38.98
N GLU A 120 -31.49 -11.79 -38.74
CA GLU A 120 -32.74 -11.19 -39.25
C GLU A 120 -32.73 -11.05 -40.78
N LYS A 121 -31.61 -10.61 -41.37
CA LYS A 121 -31.50 -10.50 -42.85
C LYS A 121 -31.65 -11.85 -43.57
N ILE A 122 -31.26 -12.95 -42.95
CA ILE A 122 -31.38 -14.30 -43.53
C ILE A 122 -32.84 -14.78 -43.51
N LYS A 123 -33.63 -14.37 -42.50
CA LYS A 123 -35.05 -14.74 -42.39
C LYS A 123 -35.96 -13.93 -43.31
N THR A 124 -35.59 -12.72 -43.69
CA THR A 124 -36.39 -11.88 -44.62
C THR A 124 -36.15 -12.18 -46.10
N ASN A 125 -35.12 -12.98 -46.42
CA ASN A 125 -34.75 -13.36 -47.80
C ASN A 125 -35.05 -14.84 -48.13
N SER A 126 -35.79 -15.55 -47.27
CA SER A 126 -36.28 -16.92 -47.48
C SER A 126 -37.80 -16.95 -47.46
#